data_AF-A0A374AG50-F1
#
_entry.id   AF-A0A374AG50-F1
#
_cell.length_a   1.000
_cell.length_b   1.000
_cell.length_c   1.000
_cell.angle_alpha   90.00
_cell.angle_beta   90.00
_cell.angle_gamma   90.00
#
_symmetry.space_group_name_H-M   'P 1'
#
loop_
_entity.id
_entity.type
_entity.pdbx_description
1 polymer ?
#
loop_
_entity_poly.entity_id
_entity_poly.type
_entity_poly.pdbx_seq_one_letter_code
_entity_poly.pdbx_strand_id
1 'polypeptide(L)'
;MRGGFLEEHQRINIILAVDLITIIVLAAGVILRSIVKGVIESLEWLTSIVSNMDVVVIVALITGTVSIVSVIISSIVSKIIDYRKNRQEYLAKKREEPYGEFVEMIYKLQKNVEENNSYTEEMMLKDLSSFSKQITLWGSSKVVNLWVKFREQGKVQEMGNLFLLEELMNEMRKDLGMKKVEKGNLLAFFINDIRN
;
A
#
# COMPACT_ATOMS: atom_id res chain seq x y z
N MET A 1 36.25 20.34 -12.35
CA MET A 1 37.26 19.88 -11.38
C MET A 1 36.79 20.20 -9.96
N ARG A 2 35.97 19.34 -9.34
CA ARG A 2 35.51 19.47 -7.93
C ARG A 2 35.42 18.10 -7.25
N GLY A 3 36.20 17.11 -7.73
CA GLY A 3 36.19 15.74 -7.22
C GLY A 3 37.38 15.36 -6.35
N GLY A 4 38.53 16.04 -6.47
CA GLY A 4 39.78 15.56 -5.84
C GLY A 4 39.92 15.80 -4.34
N PHE A 5 39.32 16.85 -3.78
CA PHE A 5 39.50 17.22 -2.36
C PHE A 5 38.70 16.33 -1.39
N LEU A 6 37.63 15.67 -1.88
CA LEU A 6 36.77 14.84 -1.04
C LEU A 6 37.35 13.42 -0.83
N GLU A 7 38.20 12.94 -1.73
CA GLU A 7 38.81 11.60 -1.66
C GLU A 7 40.16 11.57 -0.93
N GLU A 8 40.88 12.69 -0.83
CA GLU A 8 42.26 12.70 -0.31
C GLU A 8 42.35 12.63 1.23
N HIS A 9 41.31 13.08 1.96
CA HIS A 9 41.29 13.12 3.43
C HIS A 9 39.97 12.63 4.05
N GLN A 10 39.63 11.36 3.79
CA GLN A 10 38.42 10.69 4.30
C GLN A 10 38.19 10.87 5.82
N ARG A 11 39.25 10.88 6.63
CA ARG A 11 39.15 11.05 8.10
C ARG A 11 38.72 12.45 8.53
N ILE A 12 39.15 13.49 7.82
CA ILE A 12 38.84 14.91 8.15
C ILE A 12 37.37 15.20 7.82
N ASN A 13 36.88 14.70 6.68
CA ASN A 13 35.49 14.85 6.29
C ASN A 13 34.51 14.16 7.26
N ILE A 14 34.91 13.02 7.84
CA ILE A 14 34.11 12.33 8.87
C ILE A 14 34.04 13.17 10.15
N ILE A 15 35.15 13.76 10.60
CA ILE A 15 35.17 14.61 11.81
C ILE A 15 34.29 15.84 11.62
N LEU A 16 34.42 16.54 10.48
CA LEU A 16 33.60 17.70 10.16
C LEU A 16 32.11 17.36 10.08
N ALA A 17 31.74 16.19 9.55
CA ALA A 17 30.36 15.73 9.50
C ALA A 17 29.78 15.45 10.91
N VAL A 18 30.57 14.82 11.78
CA VAL A 18 30.17 14.57 13.18
C VAL A 18 29.95 15.89 13.92
N ASP A 19 30.86 16.85 13.77
CA ASP A 19 30.72 18.18 14.39
C ASP A 19 29.45 18.89 13.91
N LEU A 20 29.17 18.85 12.60
CA LEU A 20 27.96 19.44 12.03
C LEU A 20 26.67 18.81 12.60
N ILE A 21 26.65 17.47 12.74
CA ILE A 21 25.53 16.75 13.35
C ILE A 21 25.34 17.17 14.81
N THR A 22 26.42 17.31 15.59
CA THR A 22 26.31 17.73 17.00
C THR A 22 25.73 19.13 17.13
N ILE A 23 26.12 20.07 16.27
CA ILE A 23 25.57 21.44 16.25
C ILE A 23 24.08 21.42 15.92
N ILE A 24 23.65 20.60 14.95
CA ILE A 24 22.23 20.47 14.59
C ILE A 24 21.41 19.92 15.77
N VAL A 25 21.92 18.90 16.47
CA VAL A 25 21.23 18.32 17.63
C VAL A 25 21.10 19.34 18.77
N LEU A 26 22.15 20.12 19.04
CA LEU A 26 22.10 21.18 20.05
C LEU A 26 21.10 22.28 19.67
N ALA A 27 21.12 22.73 18.41
CA ALA A 27 20.18 23.73 17.90
C ALA A 27 18.72 23.24 18.00
N ALA A 28 18.46 21.99 17.60
CA ALA A 28 17.14 21.36 17.73
C ALA A 28 16.69 21.29 19.20
N GLY A 29 17.59 20.96 20.12
CA GLY A 29 17.32 20.94 21.55
C GLY A 29 16.94 22.31 22.13
N VAL A 30 17.63 23.38 21.71
CA VAL A 30 17.32 24.76 22.12
C VAL A 30 15.95 25.19 21.58
N ILE A 31 15.67 24.91 20.30
CA ILE A 31 14.38 25.22 19.68
C ILE A 31 13.24 24.51 20.42
N LEU A 32 13.41 23.22 20.73
CA LEU A 32 12.40 22.45 21.46
C LEU A 32 12.14 23.04 22.85
N ARG A 33 13.19 23.41 23.59
CA ARG A 33 13.05 24.04 24.91
C ARG A 33 12.30 25.37 24.84
N SER A 34 12.61 26.21 23.85
CA SER A 34 11.93 27.49 23.65
C SER A 34 10.42 27.30 23.36
N ILE A 35 10.07 26.30 22.55
CA ILE A 35 8.67 25.97 22.27
C ILE A 35 7.96 25.51 23.55
N VAL A 36 8.54 24.57 24.29
CA VAL A 36 7.94 24.06 25.54
C VAL A 36 7.72 25.20 26.54
N LYS A 37 8.71 26.08 26.69
CA LYS A 37 8.59 27.23 27.59
C LYS A 37 7.46 28.17 27.16
N GLY A 38 7.37 28.49 25.87
CA GLY A 38 6.29 29.33 25.33
C GLY A 38 4.91 28.72 25.54
N VAL A 39 4.77 27.39 25.44
CA VAL A 39 3.52 26.68 25.73
C VAL A 39 3.13 26.80 27.20
N ILE A 40 4.08 26.61 28.12
CA ILE A 40 3.84 26.71 29.56
C ILE A 40 3.43 28.14 29.94
N GLU A 41 4.19 29.15 29.51
CA GLU A 41 3.89 30.56 29.78
C GLU A 41 2.49 30.94 29.25
N SER A 42 2.11 30.42 28.08
CA SER A 42 0.77 30.63 27.52
C SER A 42 -0.34 29.98 28.36
N LEU A 43 -0.11 28.76 28.88
CA LEU A 43 -1.06 28.05 29.73
C LEU A 43 -1.24 28.74 31.09
N GLU A 44 -0.15 29.24 31.68
CA GLU A 44 -0.19 30.00 32.93
C GLU A 44 -0.98 31.29 32.76
N TRP A 45 -0.75 32.04 31.66
CA TRP A 45 -1.52 33.23 31.32
C TRP A 45 -3.01 32.92 31.14
N LEU A 46 -3.36 31.87 30.40
CA LEU A 46 -4.75 31.44 30.21
C LEU A 46 -5.41 31.07 31.54
N THR A 47 -4.71 30.34 32.41
CA THR A 47 -5.21 29.94 33.72
C THR A 47 -5.49 31.17 34.60
N SER A 48 -4.63 32.19 34.53
CA SER A 48 -4.82 33.45 35.26
C SER A 48 -6.08 34.23 34.84
N ILE A 49 -6.46 34.12 33.57
CA ILE A 49 -7.68 34.76 33.05
C ILE A 49 -8.90 33.97 33.51
N VAL A 50 -8.87 32.65 33.31
CA VAL A 50 -9.99 31.74 33.63
C VAL A 50 -10.29 31.71 35.13
N SER A 51 -9.28 31.85 36.01
CA SER A 51 -9.45 31.79 37.46
C SER A 51 -10.32 32.91 38.04
N ASN A 52 -10.51 34.01 37.30
CA ASN A 52 -11.32 35.15 37.72
C ASN A 52 -12.73 35.15 37.08
N MET A 53 -13.06 34.13 36.28
CA MET A 53 -14.34 34.04 35.57
C MET A 53 -15.38 33.25 36.36
N ASP A 54 -16.66 33.58 36.18
CA ASP A 54 -17.76 32.79 36.72
C ASP A 54 -17.79 31.39 36.07
N VAL A 55 -18.12 30.38 36.88
CA VAL A 55 -18.19 28.97 36.51
C VAL A 55 -19.03 28.74 35.25
N VAL A 56 -20.13 29.48 35.09
CA VAL A 56 -21.01 29.38 33.91
C VAL A 56 -20.25 29.73 32.62
N VAL A 57 -19.41 30.76 32.66
CA VAL A 57 -18.61 31.20 31.50
C VAL A 57 -17.51 30.19 31.19
N ILE A 58 -16.90 29.59 32.22
CA ILE A 58 -15.87 28.55 32.06
C ILE A 58 -16.46 27.33 31.33
N VAL A 59 -17.63 26.85 31.75
CA VAL A 59 -18.29 25.69 31.11
C VAL A 59 -18.63 25.98 29.65
N ALA A 60 -19.11 27.20 29.34
CA ALA A 60 -19.39 27.62 27.97
C ALA A 60 -18.12 27.64 27.09
N LEU A 61 -17.01 28.15 27.63
CA LEU A 61 -15.71 28.18 26.93
C LEU A 61 -15.17 26.77 26.67
N ILE A 62 -15.26 25.86 27.65
CA ILE A 62 -14.87 24.45 27.49
C ILE A 62 -15.73 23.80 26.40
N THR A 63 -17.04 24.02 26.43
CA THR A 63 -17.96 23.45 25.44
C THR A 63 -17.62 23.93 24.02
N GLY A 64 -17.40 25.24 23.84
CA GLY A 64 -17.01 25.81 22.55
C GLY A 64 -15.67 25.29 22.05
N THR A 65 -14.66 25.20 22.92
CA THR A 65 -13.32 24.70 22.56
C THR A 65 -13.35 23.20 22.21
N VAL A 66 -14.03 22.36 23.00
CA VAL A 66 -14.21 20.94 22.71
C VAL A 66 -14.94 20.74 21.38
N SER A 67 -15.95 21.55 21.08
CA SER A 67 -16.69 21.49 19.81
C SER A 67 -15.76 21.77 18.61
N ILE A 68 -14.98 22.85 18.66
CA ILE A 68 -14.05 23.19 17.57
C ILE A 68 -12.96 22.13 17.40
N VAL A 69 -12.34 21.70 18.51
CA VAL A 69 -11.26 20.70 18.49
C VAL A 69 -11.76 19.35 17.95
N SER A 70 -12.94 18.90 18.36
CA SER A 70 -13.51 17.62 17.90
C SER A 70 -13.79 17.61 16.40
N VAL A 71 -14.30 18.71 15.83
CA VAL A 71 -14.53 18.85 14.39
C VAL A 71 -13.22 18.83 13.60
N ILE A 72 -12.18 19.52 14.09
CA ILE A 72 -10.87 19.54 13.43
C ILE A 72 -10.24 18.15 13.41
N ILE A 73 -10.20 17.46 14.56
CA ILE A 73 -9.65 16.10 14.65
C ILE A 73 -10.41 15.15 13.72
N SER A 74 -11.75 15.20 13.75
CA SER A 74 -12.59 14.37 12.89
C SER A 74 -12.32 14.63 11.40
N SER A 75 -12.18 15.89 11.00
CA SER A 75 -11.84 16.28 9.61
C SER A 75 -10.49 15.70 9.16
N ILE A 76 -9.46 15.77 10.01
CA ILE A 76 -8.14 15.21 9.72
C ILE A 76 -8.22 13.69 9.56
N VAL A 77 -8.88 13.00 10.49
CA VAL A 77 -9.05 11.54 10.46
C VAL A 77 -9.82 11.12 9.20
N SER A 78 -10.91 11.81 8.86
CA SER A 78 -11.68 11.55 7.65
C SER A 78 -10.81 11.68 6.40
N LYS A 79 -10.01 12.74 6.27
CA LYS A 79 -9.09 12.90 5.11
C LYS A 79 -8.08 11.76 4.99
N ILE A 80 -7.56 11.26 6.11
CA ILE A 80 -6.62 10.12 6.11
C ILE A 80 -7.34 8.84 5.64
N ILE A 81 -8.55 8.59 6.13
CA ILE A 81 -9.36 7.43 5.75
C ILE A 81 -9.74 7.51 4.27
N ASP A 82 -10.26 8.66 3.82
CA ASP A 82 -10.67 8.90 2.45
C ASP A 82 -9.48 8.74 1.48
N TYR A 83 -8.31 9.26 1.84
CA TYR A 83 -7.11 9.08 1.03
C TYR A 83 -6.75 7.60 0.87
N ARG A 84 -6.79 6.82 1.96
CA ARG A 84 -6.51 5.39 1.92
C ARG A 84 -7.54 4.64 1.07
N LYS A 85 -8.83 4.94 1.25
CA LYS A 85 -9.93 4.33 0.50
C LYS A 85 -9.85 4.67 -0.99
N ASN A 86 -9.69 5.94 -1.33
CA ASN A 86 -9.58 6.40 -2.72
C ASN A 86 -8.39 5.76 -3.43
N ARG A 87 -7.25 5.64 -2.74
CA ARG A 87 -6.08 4.95 -3.31
C ARG A 87 -6.35 3.47 -3.53
N GLN A 88 -7.00 2.78 -2.59
CA GLN A 88 -7.37 1.37 -2.77
C GLN A 88 -8.36 1.18 -3.92
N GLU A 89 -9.41 2.00 -3.99
CA GLU A 89 -10.40 1.96 -5.07
C GLU A 89 -9.78 2.26 -6.43
N TYR A 90 -8.88 3.26 -6.49
CA TYR A 90 -8.14 3.57 -7.72
C TYR A 90 -7.30 2.39 -8.20
N LEU A 91 -6.52 1.76 -7.30
CA LEU A 91 -5.70 0.61 -7.64
C LEU A 91 -6.56 -0.61 -8.01
N ALA A 92 -7.66 -0.85 -7.30
CA ALA A 92 -8.59 -1.94 -7.61
C ALA A 92 -9.19 -1.78 -9.01
N LYS A 93 -9.67 -0.58 -9.37
CA LYS A 93 -10.19 -0.28 -10.72
C LYS A 93 -9.15 -0.50 -11.81
N LYS A 94 -7.88 -0.18 -11.55
CA LYS A 94 -6.78 -0.42 -12.51
C LYS A 94 -6.37 -1.88 -12.63
N ARG A 95 -6.72 -2.71 -11.64
CA ARG A 95 -6.39 -4.13 -11.58
C ARG A 95 -7.53 -5.04 -12.02
N GLU A 96 -8.77 -4.57 -11.92
CA GLU A 96 -9.97 -5.31 -12.30
C GLU A 96 -9.90 -5.80 -13.75
N GLU A 97 -9.57 -4.90 -14.68
CA GLU A 97 -9.43 -5.21 -16.11
C GLU A 97 -8.36 -6.29 -16.38
N PRO A 98 -7.08 -6.14 -15.99
CA PRO A 98 -6.09 -7.18 -16.25
C PRO A 98 -6.37 -8.51 -15.53
N TYR A 99 -6.94 -8.47 -14.32
CA TYR A 99 -7.29 -9.69 -13.60
C TYR A 99 -8.49 -10.38 -14.24
N GLY A 100 -9.43 -9.61 -14.81
CA GLY A 100 -10.52 -10.12 -15.65
C GLY A 100 -10.00 -10.79 -16.91
N GLU A 101 -9.10 -10.15 -17.66
CA GLU A 101 -8.47 -10.72 -18.85
C GLU A 101 -7.76 -12.05 -18.54
N PHE A 102 -7.09 -12.14 -17.39
CA PHE A 102 -6.45 -13.38 -16.95
C PHE A 102 -7.43 -14.51 -16.71
N VAL A 103 -8.53 -14.23 -15.99
CA VAL A 103 -9.58 -15.23 -15.73
C VAL A 103 -10.24 -15.65 -17.05
N GLU A 104 -10.49 -14.71 -17.97
CA GLU A 104 -11.02 -15.00 -19.29
C GLU A 104 -10.10 -15.93 -20.10
N MET A 105 -8.79 -15.72 -20.04
CA MET A 105 -7.80 -16.62 -20.64
C MET A 105 -7.91 -18.04 -20.09
N ILE A 106 -8.12 -18.22 -18.78
CA ILE A 106 -8.34 -19.55 -18.16
C ILE A 106 -9.62 -20.20 -18.72
N TYR A 107 -10.72 -19.45 -18.81
CA TYR A 107 -11.97 -19.97 -19.37
C TYR A 107 -11.83 -20.35 -20.85
N LYS A 108 -11.11 -19.57 -21.65
CA LYS A 108 -10.80 -19.90 -23.05
C LYS A 108 -9.99 -21.18 -23.16
N LEU A 109 -8.99 -21.37 -22.28
CA LEU A 109 -8.20 -22.60 -22.20
C LEU A 109 -9.06 -23.82 -21.85
N GLN A 110 -9.91 -23.71 -20.82
CA GLN A 110 -10.83 -24.79 -20.44
C GLN A 110 -11.77 -25.15 -21.59
N LYS A 111 -12.42 -24.15 -22.20
CA LYS A 111 -13.37 -24.35 -23.29
C LYS A 111 -12.70 -24.99 -24.52
N ASN A 112 -11.44 -24.67 -24.81
CA ASN A 112 -10.71 -25.30 -25.90
C ASN A 112 -10.58 -26.82 -25.70
N VAL A 113 -10.33 -27.27 -24.46
CA VAL A 113 -10.28 -28.70 -24.12
C VAL A 113 -11.63 -29.39 -24.40
N GLU A 114 -12.75 -28.67 -24.28
CA GLU A 114 -14.10 -29.21 -24.47
C GLU A 114 -14.60 -29.15 -25.94
N GLU A 115 -14.27 -28.12 -26.72
CA GLU A 115 -14.92 -27.80 -28.02
C GLU A 115 -14.01 -27.78 -29.26
N ASN A 116 -12.91 -28.53 -29.32
CA ASN A 116 -12.04 -28.66 -30.52
C ASN A 116 -11.45 -27.32 -31.05
N ASN A 117 -10.42 -26.80 -30.38
CA ASN A 117 -9.41 -25.90 -30.97
C ASN A 117 -9.83 -24.47 -31.37
N SER A 118 -10.78 -23.85 -30.68
CA SER A 118 -11.12 -22.43 -30.91
C SER A 118 -10.09 -21.42 -30.35
N TYR A 119 -9.16 -21.85 -29.49
CA TYR A 119 -8.17 -20.97 -28.84
C TYR A 119 -6.74 -21.35 -29.25
N THR A 120 -6.18 -20.65 -30.24
CA THR A 120 -4.87 -21.00 -30.81
C THR A 120 -3.70 -20.58 -29.92
N GLU A 121 -2.51 -21.16 -30.16
CA GLU A 121 -1.29 -20.78 -29.46
C GLU A 121 -0.94 -19.29 -29.65
N GLU A 122 -1.18 -18.73 -30.85
CA GLU A 122 -0.98 -17.31 -31.13
C GLU A 122 -1.90 -16.43 -30.29
N MET A 123 -3.17 -16.79 -30.15
CA MET A 123 -4.12 -16.10 -29.27
C MET A 123 -3.68 -16.17 -27.81
N MET A 124 -3.22 -17.34 -27.36
CA MET A 124 -2.68 -17.52 -26.01
C MET A 124 -1.47 -16.65 -25.74
N LEU A 125 -0.49 -16.60 -26.64
CA LEU A 125 0.69 -15.75 -26.50
C LEU A 125 0.33 -14.25 -26.45
N LYS A 126 -0.67 -13.85 -27.26
CA LYS A 126 -1.18 -12.48 -27.26
C LYS A 126 -1.83 -12.11 -25.92
N ASP A 127 -2.74 -12.93 -25.42
CA ASP A 127 -3.44 -12.70 -24.14
C ASP A 127 -2.45 -12.69 -22.97
N LEU A 128 -1.50 -13.63 -22.98
CA LEU A 128 -0.42 -13.74 -21.99
C LEU A 128 0.47 -12.50 -21.96
N SER A 129 0.79 -11.97 -23.14
CA SER A 129 1.57 -10.74 -23.30
C SER A 129 0.79 -9.50 -22.84
N SER A 130 -0.50 -9.40 -23.20
CA SER A 130 -1.40 -8.33 -22.73
C SER A 130 -1.43 -8.29 -21.20
N PHE A 131 -1.75 -9.43 -20.57
CA PHE A 131 -1.80 -9.54 -19.13
C PHE A 131 -0.48 -9.13 -18.47
N SER A 132 0.65 -9.68 -18.95
CA SER A 132 1.98 -9.39 -18.42
C SER A 132 2.32 -7.90 -18.49
N LYS A 133 1.97 -7.24 -19.60
CA LYS A 133 2.17 -5.79 -19.78
C LYS A 133 1.38 -4.98 -18.76
N GLN A 134 0.12 -5.35 -18.50
CA GLN A 134 -0.74 -4.62 -17.57
C GLN A 134 -0.31 -4.80 -16.11
N ILE A 135 0.01 -6.02 -15.68
CA ILE A 135 0.45 -6.27 -14.31
C ILE A 135 1.86 -5.73 -14.01
N THR A 136 2.66 -5.45 -15.04
CA THR A 136 3.95 -4.74 -14.87
C THR A 136 3.74 -3.34 -14.29
N LEU A 137 2.64 -2.67 -14.66
CA LEU A 137 2.29 -1.34 -14.14
C LEU A 137 1.46 -1.41 -12.85
N TRP A 138 0.44 -2.29 -12.83
CA TRP A 138 -0.60 -2.23 -11.80
C TRP A 138 -0.64 -3.43 -10.87
N GLY A 139 0.08 -4.51 -11.17
CA GLY A 139 0.13 -5.72 -10.35
C GLY A 139 0.75 -5.46 -8.98
N SER A 140 0.20 -6.07 -7.92
CA SER A 140 0.90 -6.07 -6.64
C SER A 140 2.18 -6.90 -6.72
N SER A 141 3.16 -6.60 -5.85
CA SER A 141 4.40 -7.37 -5.78
C SER A 141 4.17 -8.87 -5.59
N LYS A 142 3.09 -9.26 -4.88
CA LYS A 142 2.74 -10.66 -4.68
C LYS A 142 2.23 -11.32 -5.96
N VAL A 143 1.30 -10.66 -6.66
CA VAL A 143 0.78 -11.13 -7.95
C VAL A 143 1.91 -11.24 -8.97
N VAL A 144 2.79 -10.23 -9.05
CA VAL A 144 3.95 -10.25 -9.96
C VAL A 144 4.89 -11.41 -9.63
N ASN A 145 5.23 -11.63 -8.36
CA ASN A 145 6.12 -12.72 -7.96
C ASN A 145 5.49 -14.10 -8.22
N LEU A 146 4.20 -14.28 -7.94
CA LEU A 146 3.48 -15.51 -8.25
C LEU A 146 3.38 -15.73 -9.76
N TRP A 147 3.21 -14.66 -10.54
CA TRP A 147 3.19 -14.73 -12.00
C TRP A 147 4.52 -15.20 -12.58
N VAL A 148 5.63 -14.66 -12.09
CA VAL A 148 6.98 -15.08 -12.50
C VAL A 148 7.17 -16.56 -12.20
N LYS A 149 6.84 -17.01 -10.98
CA LYS A 149 6.90 -18.43 -10.61
C LYS A 149 6.05 -19.30 -11.53
N PHE A 150 4.82 -18.87 -11.84
CA PHE A 150 3.93 -19.59 -12.74
C PHE A 150 4.51 -19.71 -14.15
N ARG A 151 5.12 -18.64 -14.67
CA ARG A 151 5.79 -18.62 -15.98
C ARG A 151 7.03 -19.52 -16.04
N GLU A 152 7.77 -19.63 -14.94
CA GLU A 152 8.95 -20.49 -14.84
C GLU A 152 8.58 -21.97 -14.71
N GLN A 153 7.58 -22.27 -13.89
CA GLN A 153 7.15 -23.65 -13.58
C GLN A 153 6.15 -24.22 -14.60
N GLY A 154 5.43 -23.36 -15.32
CA GLY A 154 4.47 -23.74 -16.38
C GLY A 154 5.07 -24.51 -17.56
N LYS A 155 6.41 -24.58 -17.66
CA LYS A 155 7.12 -25.42 -18.63
C LYS A 155 7.19 -26.91 -18.22
N VAL A 156 6.82 -27.24 -16.98
CA VAL A 156 6.84 -28.59 -16.41
C VAL A 156 5.40 -28.97 -16.07
N GLN A 157 4.80 -29.93 -16.78
CA GLN A 157 3.41 -30.36 -16.57
C GLN A 157 3.26 -31.14 -15.25
N GLU A 158 2.98 -30.43 -14.16
CA GLU A 158 2.64 -31.05 -12.86
C GLU A 158 1.47 -30.36 -12.18
N MET A 159 0.73 -31.13 -11.36
CA MET A 159 -0.42 -30.71 -10.54
C MET A 159 -0.09 -29.52 -9.60
N GLY A 160 1.20 -29.31 -9.29
CA GLY A 160 1.69 -28.12 -8.57
C GLY A 160 1.38 -26.80 -9.27
N ASN A 161 1.31 -26.77 -10.60
CA ASN A 161 1.01 -25.56 -11.37
C ASN A 161 -0.45 -25.12 -11.22
N LEU A 162 -1.38 -26.05 -10.92
CA LEU A 162 -2.79 -25.72 -10.67
C LEU A 162 -2.97 -25.02 -9.33
N PHE A 163 -2.33 -25.51 -8.26
CA PHE A 163 -2.40 -24.83 -6.96
C PHE A 163 -1.71 -23.46 -6.99
N LEU A 164 -0.67 -23.30 -7.80
CA LEU A 164 -0.04 -22.00 -8.02
C LEU A 164 -0.97 -21.03 -8.77
N LEU A 165 -1.71 -21.52 -9.77
CA LEU A 165 -2.75 -20.75 -10.46
C LEU A 165 -3.83 -20.28 -9.48
N GLU A 166 -4.26 -21.15 -8.56
CA GLU A 166 -5.21 -20.79 -7.50
C GLU A 166 -4.66 -19.76 -6.51
N GLU A 167 -3.40 -19.90 -6.13
CA GLU A 167 -2.74 -18.93 -5.25
C GLU A 167 -2.65 -17.56 -5.92
N LEU A 168 -2.30 -17.53 -7.21
CA LEU A 168 -2.29 -16.32 -8.03
C LEU A 168 -3.69 -15.67 -8.08
N MET A 169 -4.75 -16.45 -8.39
CA MET A 169 -6.13 -15.96 -8.39
C MET A 169 -6.58 -15.45 -7.01
N ASN A 170 -6.16 -16.08 -5.93
CA ASN A 170 -6.47 -15.63 -4.57
C ASN A 170 -5.79 -14.31 -4.23
N GLU A 171 -4.53 -14.09 -4.63
CA GLU A 171 -3.86 -12.81 -4.40
C GLU A 171 -4.44 -11.70 -5.30
N MET A 172 -4.84 -12.01 -6.54
CA MET A 172 -5.58 -11.07 -7.38
C MET A 172 -6.92 -10.66 -6.75
N ARG A 173 -7.70 -11.63 -6.25
CA ARG A 173 -8.94 -11.38 -5.51
C ARG A 173 -8.71 -10.50 -4.28
N LYS A 174 -7.63 -10.76 -3.54
CA LYS A 174 -7.24 -9.97 -2.37
C LYS A 174 -6.87 -8.54 -2.71
N ASP A 175 -6.19 -8.32 -3.83
CA ASP A 175 -5.91 -6.98 -4.34
C ASP A 175 -7.17 -6.19 -4.69
N LEU A 176 -8.28 -6.88 -4.98
CA LEU A 176 -9.61 -6.30 -5.22
C LEU A 176 -10.50 -6.24 -3.96
N GLY A 177 -9.95 -6.57 -2.79
CA GLY A 177 -10.66 -6.50 -1.50
C GLY A 177 -11.41 -7.77 -1.09
N MET A 178 -11.27 -8.87 -1.83
CA MET A 178 -11.90 -10.14 -1.50
C MET A 178 -11.03 -11.01 -0.58
N LYS A 179 -11.68 -11.82 0.27
CA LYS A 179 -10.95 -12.80 1.09
C LYS A 179 -10.47 -13.98 0.25
N LYS A 180 -9.34 -14.55 0.67
CA LYS A 180 -8.81 -15.82 0.14
C LYS A 180 -9.83 -16.93 0.38
N VAL A 181 -10.01 -17.80 -0.61
CA VAL A 181 -10.79 -19.02 -0.44
C VAL A 181 -9.89 -20.20 -0.12
N GLU A 182 -10.49 -21.27 0.39
CA GLU A 182 -9.79 -22.51 0.70
C GLU A 182 -9.20 -23.15 -0.56
N LYS A 183 -8.11 -23.89 -0.39
CA LYS A 183 -7.40 -24.59 -1.46
C LYS A 183 -8.35 -25.58 -2.16
N GLY A 184 -8.34 -25.58 -3.48
CA GLY A 184 -9.20 -26.38 -4.35
C GLY A 184 -10.52 -25.69 -4.73
N ASN A 185 -10.97 -24.65 -4.00
CA ASN A 185 -12.28 -24.06 -4.25
C ASN A 185 -12.35 -23.19 -5.51
N LEU A 186 -11.28 -22.47 -5.87
CA LEU A 186 -11.29 -21.75 -7.17
C LEU A 186 -11.06 -22.72 -8.32
N LEU A 187 -10.21 -23.72 -8.11
CA LEU A 187 -9.89 -24.69 -9.15
C LEU A 187 -11.09 -25.57 -9.50
N ALA A 188 -11.98 -25.84 -8.53
CA ALA A 188 -13.22 -26.57 -8.75
C ALA A 188 -14.17 -25.91 -9.77
N PHE A 189 -13.96 -24.64 -10.15
CA PHE A 189 -14.70 -24.01 -11.24
C PHE A 189 -14.24 -24.47 -12.63
N PHE A 190 -13.01 -24.97 -12.73
CA PHE A 190 -12.33 -25.24 -14.00
C PHE A 190 -12.02 -26.73 -14.23
N ILE A 191 -11.92 -27.52 -13.15
CA ILE A 191 -11.56 -28.95 -13.24
C ILE A 191 -12.51 -29.75 -12.35
N ASN A 192 -13.19 -30.73 -12.94
CA ASN A 192 -14.20 -31.54 -12.25
C ASN A 192 -13.59 -32.53 -11.23
N ASP A 193 -12.33 -32.93 -11.39
CA ASP A 193 -11.72 -34.04 -10.64
C ASP A 193 -10.95 -33.64 -9.37
N ILE A 194 -11.01 -32.39 -8.92
CA ILE A 194 -10.21 -31.93 -7.75
C ILE A 194 -10.74 -32.46 -6.41
N ARG A 195 -11.97 -33.00 -6.40
CA ARG A 195 -12.64 -33.50 -5.19
C ARG A 195 -12.69 -35.02 -5.09
N ASN A 196 -12.15 -35.75 -6.09
CA ASN A 196 -12.03 -37.21 -6.07
C ASN A 196 -10.66 -37.66 -5.59
#